data_AF-A0AAE3TB48-F1
#
_entry.id   AF-A0AAE3TB48-F1
#
_cell.length_a   1.000
_cell.length_b   1.000
_cell.length_c   1.000
_cell.angle_alpha   90.00
_cell.angle_beta   90.00
_cell.angle_gamma   90.00
#
_symmetry.space_group_name_H-M   'P 1'
#
loop_
_entity.id
_entity.type
_entity.pdbx_description
1 polymer ?
#
loop_
_entity_poly.entity_id
_entity_poly.type
_entity_poly.pdbx_seq_one_letter_code
_entity_poly.pdbx_strand_id
1 'polypeptide(L)'
;MLPHEIDHIRQDLPDEMAFPYYADRESPWLLARRMRAPEKVAVLRQGPLARYLDRPLVKPVVAECGGVLDPGDVWAAGQADVAARRDLSRPALAGAIAAFDVPWFDFGLSFAAWGTGHQPQSAQMSRSGGNLVIQLGFPSDHAWLMAQYGQGKRRKTFEYVEHPIRRSGRPTLAWARVDVDCAAGVALIEEVQNDWLRFAAETALYLRRTAQRGAEVRRICGYSDALRQRYGRIWPRAMLLAVLAVLVEELGIAEIWMHQPEAGAVYKHIRGRTPPVSLYSALPKSFGFEPVAEAPPFLARYKRKTIGKLRRRGLPVFWRLAL
;
A
#
# COMPACT_ATOMS: atom_id res chain seq x y z
N MET A 1 12.89 12.27 -7.25
CA MET A 1 14.05 12.56 -6.37
C MET A 1 15.35 12.46 -7.15
N LEU A 2 16.35 13.25 -6.82
CA LEU A 2 17.73 13.04 -7.26
C LEU A 2 18.28 11.74 -6.64
N PRO A 3 19.20 11.03 -7.31
CA PRO A 3 19.71 9.75 -6.80
C PRO A 3 20.26 9.81 -5.36
N HIS A 4 21.02 10.87 -5.02
CA HIS A 4 21.58 11.03 -3.68
C HIS A 4 20.52 11.24 -2.59
N GLU A 5 19.36 11.84 -2.92
CA GLU A 5 18.25 11.97 -1.97
C GLU A 5 17.66 10.59 -1.65
N ILE A 6 17.58 9.70 -2.64
CA ILE A 6 17.09 8.33 -2.46
C ILE A 6 18.06 7.53 -1.61
N ASP A 7 19.36 7.67 -1.88
CA ASP A 7 20.39 6.97 -1.10
C ASP A 7 20.43 7.46 0.34
N HIS A 8 20.26 8.76 0.59
CA HIS A 8 20.16 9.29 1.96
C HIS A 8 18.94 8.74 2.71
N ILE A 9 17.75 8.78 2.11
CA ILE A 9 16.54 8.18 2.71
C ILE A 9 16.75 6.69 3.02
N ARG A 10 17.41 5.95 2.13
CA ARG A 10 17.69 4.52 2.33
C ARG A 10 18.74 4.23 3.41
N GLN A 11 19.63 5.18 3.72
CA GLN A 11 20.59 5.06 4.82
C GLN A 11 19.93 5.28 6.18
N ASP A 12 18.89 6.12 6.23
CA ASP A 12 18.15 6.40 7.46
C ASP A 12 17.10 5.31 7.78
N LEU A 13 16.62 4.61 6.74
CA LEU A 13 15.71 3.48 6.90
C LEU A 13 16.46 2.19 7.25
N PRO A 14 15.87 1.31 8.08
CA PRO A 14 16.46 -0.01 8.32
C PRO A 14 16.46 -0.87 7.05
N ASP A 15 17.44 -1.78 6.92
CA ASP A 15 17.52 -2.72 5.79
C ASP A 15 16.23 -3.55 5.62
N GLU A 16 15.68 -3.98 6.75
CA GLU A 16 14.40 -4.67 6.83
C GLU A 16 13.59 -4.15 8.03
N MET A 17 12.29 -3.94 7.81
CA MET A 17 11.35 -3.51 8.85
C MET A 17 10.22 -4.52 8.99
N ALA A 18 9.93 -4.94 10.23
CA ALA A 18 8.77 -5.78 10.50
C ALA A 18 7.47 -5.00 10.24
N PHE A 19 6.51 -5.64 9.59
CA PHE A 19 5.22 -5.03 9.27
C PHE A 19 4.09 -6.02 9.51
N PRO A 20 3.69 -6.24 10.78
CA PRO A 20 2.54 -7.08 11.08
C PRO A 20 1.27 -6.45 10.52
N TYR A 21 0.44 -7.23 9.87
CA TYR A 21 -0.82 -6.76 9.30
C TYR A 21 -1.94 -7.72 9.63
N TYR A 22 -3.10 -7.16 9.93
CA TYR A 22 -4.35 -7.86 10.13
C TYR A 22 -5.44 -7.08 9.38
N ALA A 23 -6.49 -7.79 9.00
CA ALA A 23 -7.53 -7.19 8.18
C ALA A 23 -8.14 -5.97 8.88
N ASP A 24 -8.26 -4.86 8.15
CA ASP A 24 -8.82 -3.59 8.60
C ASP A 24 -7.89 -2.70 9.47
N ARG A 25 -6.61 -3.08 9.69
CA ARG A 25 -5.63 -2.31 10.50
C ARG A 25 -5.52 -0.83 10.10
N GLU A 26 -5.63 -0.52 8.81
CA GLU A 26 -5.60 0.86 8.30
C GLU A 26 -6.76 1.74 8.81
N SER A 27 -7.91 1.18 9.16
CA SER A 27 -9.06 1.98 9.62
C SER A 27 -8.78 2.70 10.93
N PRO A 28 -8.40 2.01 12.03
CA PRO A 28 -7.98 2.69 13.26
C PRO A 28 -6.71 3.51 13.06
N TRP A 29 -5.74 3.06 12.25
CA TRP A 29 -4.51 3.82 11.98
C TRP A 29 -4.80 5.19 11.34
N LEU A 30 -5.71 5.24 10.38
CA LEU A 30 -6.13 6.48 9.71
C LEU A 30 -7.03 7.35 10.60
N LEU A 31 -7.92 6.75 11.38
CA LEU A 31 -8.83 7.48 12.24
C LEU A 31 -8.06 8.18 13.37
N ALA A 32 -7.18 7.45 14.07
CA ALA A 32 -6.39 7.99 15.18
C ALA A 32 -5.54 9.21 14.76
N ARG A 33 -4.98 9.18 13.55
CA ARG A 33 -4.16 10.30 13.03
C ARG A 33 -4.97 11.53 12.66
N ARG A 34 -6.18 11.35 12.14
CA ARG A 34 -7.04 12.49 11.78
C ARG A 34 -7.79 13.08 12.97
N MET A 35 -7.86 12.36 14.09
CA MET A 35 -8.39 12.87 15.34
C MET A 35 -7.31 13.69 16.05
N ARG A 36 -7.61 14.98 16.33
CA ARG A 36 -6.67 15.88 17.01
C ARG A 36 -6.76 15.81 18.54
N ALA A 37 -7.91 15.38 19.05
CA ALA A 37 -8.24 15.31 20.46
C ALA A 37 -9.40 14.31 20.65
N PRO A 38 -9.73 13.93 21.89
CA PRO A 38 -10.95 13.18 22.18
C PRO A 38 -12.18 13.92 21.66
N GLU A 39 -13.09 13.22 20.99
CA GLU A 39 -14.23 13.83 20.29
C GLU A 39 -15.51 13.02 20.50
N LYS A 40 -16.65 13.71 20.55
CA LYS A 40 -17.94 13.02 20.70
C LYS A 40 -18.22 12.19 19.46
N VAL A 41 -18.60 10.92 19.66
CA VAL A 41 -18.97 10.01 18.55
C VAL A 41 -20.09 10.62 17.69
N ALA A 42 -21.04 11.32 18.31
CA ALA A 42 -22.11 12.01 17.59
C ALA A 42 -21.60 13.08 16.61
N VAL A 43 -20.53 13.81 16.97
CA VAL A 43 -19.89 14.81 16.11
C VAL A 43 -19.13 14.11 14.99
N LEU A 44 -18.34 13.08 15.30
CA LEU A 44 -17.60 12.30 14.29
C LEU A 44 -18.52 11.69 13.24
N ARG A 45 -19.73 11.25 13.62
CA ARG A 45 -20.76 10.69 12.71
C ARG A 45 -21.27 11.69 11.67
N GLN A 46 -21.20 12.99 11.96
CA GLN A 46 -21.64 14.04 11.03
C GLN A 46 -20.51 14.51 10.10
N GLY A 47 -19.27 14.08 10.36
CA GLY A 47 -18.08 14.53 9.66
C GLY A 47 -17.49 13.53 8.67
N PRO A 48 -16.36 13.88 8.05
CA PRO A 48 -15.68 13.04 7.06
C PRO A 48 -15.11 11.73 7.63
N LEU A 49 -14.99 11.64 8.97
CA LEU A 49 -14.48 10.49 9.71
C LEU A 49 -15.55 9.43 10.00
N ALA A 50 -16.83 9.73 9.79
CA ALA A 50 -17.94 8.81 10.03
C ALA A 50 -17.74 7.43 9.37
N ARG A 51 -17.12 7.42 8.18
CA ARG A 51 -16.81 6.20 7.41
C ARG A 51 -15.95 5.17 8.15
N TYR A 52 -15.22 5.59 9.19
CA TYR A 52 -14.34 4.72 9.96
C TYR A 52 -15.02 4.11 11.19
N LEU A 53 -16.10 4.72 11.70
CA LEU A 53 -16.66 4.39 13.01
C LEU A 53 -17.29 2.99 13.07
N ASP A 54 -17.86 2.53 11.95
CA ASP A 54 -18.49 1.20 11.85
C ASP A 54 -17.53 0.14 11.27
N ARG A 55 -16.24 0.47 11.10
CA ARG A 55 -15.24 -0.47 10.58
C ARG A 55 -14.93 -1.56 11.62
N PRO A 56 -14.68 -2.81 11.19
CA PRO A 56 -14.54 -3.96 12.08
C PRO A 56 -13.68 -3.75 13.32
N LEU A 57 -12.55 -3.05 13.22
CA LEU A 57 -11.65 -2.84 14.35
C LEU A 57 -11.96 -1.58 15.17
N VAL A 58 -12.68 -0.62 14.60
CA VAL A 58 -13.03 0.64 15.27
C VAL A 58 -14.35 0.50 16.03
N LYS A 59 -15.30 -0.26 15.48
CA LYS A 59 -16.65 -0.43 16.04
C LYS A 59 -16.63 -0.92 17.50
N PRO A 60 -15.79 -1.89 17.92
CA PRO A 60 -15.68 -2.30 19.31
C PRO A 60 -15.20 -1.17 20.23
N VAL A 61 -14.21 -0.38 19.77
CA VAL A 61 -13.72 0.80 20.53
C VAL A 61 -14.84 1.81 20.72
N VAL A 62 -15.60 2.11 19.65
CA VAL A 62 -16.75 3.05 19.70
C VAL A 62 -17.84 2.56 20.64
N ALA A 63 -18.11 1.25 20.70
CA ALA A 63 -19.13 0.68 21.58
C ALA A 63 -18.79 0.86 23.07
N GLU A 64 -17.50 0.83 23.41
CA GLU A 64 -17.02 0.84 24.79
C GLU A 64 -16.61 2.24 25.28
N CYS A 65 -16.46 3.23 24.39
CA CYS A 65 -15.93 4.57 24.71
C CYS A 65 -16.88 5.51 25.47
N GLY A 66 -18.09 5.06 25.84
CA GLY A 66 -19.04 5.91 26.58
C GLY A 66 -19.51 7.17 25.84
N GLY A 67 -19.36 7.23 24.52
CA GLY A 67 -19.81 8.33 23.67
C GLY A 67 -18.76 9.38 23.33
N VAL A 68 -17.57 9.33 23.94
CA VAL A 68 -16.40 10.16 23.58
C VAL A 68 -15.27 9.24 23.15
N LEU A 69 -14.87 9.34 21.89
CA LEU A 69 -13.82 8.51 21.33
C LEU A 69 -12.46 9.19 21.52
N ASP A 70 -11.54 8.49 22.17
CA ASP A 70 -10.16 8.96 22.36
C ASP A 70 -9.25 8.44 21.22
N PRO A 71 -8.40 9.29 20.62
CA PRO A 71 -7.49 8.85 19.56
C PRO A 71 -6.47 7.79 20.03
N GLY A 72 -6.07 7.78 21.30
CA GLY A 72 -5.20 6.77 21.89
C GLY A 72 -5.85 5.39 21.97
N ASP A 73 -7.15 5.34 22.28
CA ASP A 73 -7.92 4.09 22.28
C ASP A 73 -8.05 3.51 20.87
N VAL A 74 -8.30 4.38 19.88
CA VAL A 74 -8.34 3.99 18.46
C VAL A 74 -6.96 3.54 17.99
N TRP A 75 -5.89 4.24 18.37
CA TRP A 75 -4.52 3.90 18.01
C TRP A 75 -4.16 2.49 18.49
N ALA A 76 -4.58 2.10 19.69
CA ALA A 76 -4.32 0.77 20.24
C ALA A 76 -4.87 -0.35 19.34
N ALA A 77 -6.03 -0.14 18.71
CA ALA A 77 -6.62 -1.08 17.75
C ALA A 77 -5.85 -1.17 16.42
N GLY A 78 -5.11 -0.12 16.03
CA GLY A 78 -4.27 -0.11 14.82
C GLY A 78 -2.82 -0.56 15.07
N GLN A 79 -2.41 -0.62 16.33
CA GLN A 79 -1.08 -1.01 16.80
C GLN A 79 -1.18 -2.09 17.88
N ALA A 80 -2.08 -3.06 17.71
CA ALA A 80 -2.41 -4.07 18.72
C ALA A 80 -1.18 -4.86 19.24
N ASP A 81 -0.17 -5.09 18.40
CA ASP A 81 1.08 -5.76 18.75
C ASP A 81 1.93 -4.98 19.77
N VAL A 82 1.90 -3.65 19.67
CA VAL A 82 2.58 -2.75 20.61
C VAL A 82 1.69 -2.47 21.83
N ALA A 83 0.40 -2.27 21.59
CA ALA A 83 -0.58 -1.92 22.61
C ALA A 83 -0.76 -3.02 23.67
N ALA A 84 -0.67 -4.30 23.28
CA ALA A 84 -0.77 -5.44 24.20
C ALA A 84 0.28 -5.47 25.33
N ARG A 85 1.30 -4.60 25.28
CA ARG A 85 2.36 -4.48 26.28
C ARG A 85 2.11 -3.34 27.27
N ARG A 86 0.92 -2.75 27.25
CA ARG A 86 0.56 -1.57 28.05
C ARG A 86 -0.72 -1.84 28.82
N ASP A 87 -0.94 -1.04 29.86
CA ASP A 87 -2.24 -0.97 30.51
C ASP A 87 -3.22 -0.25 29.57
N LEU A 88 -4.27 -0.97 29.17
CA LEU A 88 -5.25 -0.49 28.22
C LEU A 88 -6.53 -0.06 28.94
N SER A 89 -7.08 1.07 28.49
CA SER A 89 -8.47 1.42 28.79
C SER A 89 -9.41 0.33 28.27
N ARG A 90 -10.63 0.30 28.78
CA ARG A 90 -11.65 -0.65 28.31
C ARG A 90 -11.92 -0.53 26.79
N PRO A 91 -12.04 0.67 26.19
CA PRO A 91 -12.19 0.80 24.74
C PRO A 91 -10.96 0.32 23.95
N ALA A 92 -9.74 0.67 24.41
CA ALA A 92 -8.51 0.24 23.77
C ALA A 92 -8.37 -1.30 23.78
N LEU A 93 -8.70 -1.93 24.90
CA LEU A 93 -8.70 -3.39 25.05
C LEU A 93 -9.68 -4.06 24.10
N ALA A 94 -10.90 -3.52 23.95
CA ALA A 94 -11.90 -4.06 23.02
C ALA A 94 -11.42 -4.04 21.56
N GLY A 95 -10.76 -2.95 21.16
CA GLY A 95 -10.14 -2.84 19.84
C GLY A 95 -8.97 -3.81 19.64
N ALA A 96 -8.10 -3.96 20.65
CA ALA A 96 -7.00 -4.90 20.61
C ALA A 96 -7.48 -6.36 20.51
N ILE A 97 -8.49 -6.75 21.30
CA ILE A 97 -9.11 -8.09 21.22
C ILE A 97 -9.62 -8.36 19.82
N ALA A 98 -10.38 -7.42 19.23
CA ALA A 98 -10.90 -7.57 17.88
C ALA A 98 -9.79 -7.72 16.82
N ALA A 99 -8.63 -7.09 17.03
CA ALA A 99 -7.46 -7.28 16.17
C ALA A 99 -6.84 -8.67 16.32
N PHE A 100 -6.80 -9.25 17.53
CA PHE A 100 -6.31 -10.61 17.76
C PHE A 100 -7.29 -11.72 17.32
N ASP A 101 -8.57 -11.39 17.12
CA ASP A 101 -9.59 -12.33 16.63
C ASP A 101 -9.58 -12.55 15.11
N VAL A 102 -8.73 -11.83 14.36
CA VAL A 102 -8.59 -11.97 12.91
C VAL A 102 -7.20 -12.51 12.53
N PRO A 103 -7.01 -13.09 11.32
CA PRO A 103 -5.71 -13.58 10.90
C PRO A 103 -4.65 -12.48 10.80
N TRP A 104 -3.46 -12.78 11.33
CA TRP A 104 -2.27 -11.94 11.24
C TRP A 104 -1.31 -12.40 10.15
N PHE A 105 -0.60 -11.44 9.57
CA PHE A 105 0.40 -11.62 8.54
C PHE A 105 1.66 -10.86 8.96
N ASP A 106 2.75 -11.58 9.16
CA ASP A 106 4.04 -11.03 9.56
C ASP A 106 4.84 -10.54 8.35
N PHE A 107 4.29 -9.60 7.57
CA PHE A 107 5.02 -9.07 6.41
C PHE A 107 6.33 -8.38 6.83
N GLY A 108 7.28 -8.28 5.90
CA GLY A 108 8.48 -7.47 6.04
C GLY A 108 8.54 -6.39 4.98
N LEU A 109 9.14 -5.24 5.29
CA LEU A 109 9.43 -4.15 4.34
C LEU A 109 10.93 -4.07 4.06
N SER A 110 11.28 -3.70 2.84
CA SER A 110 12.65 -3.43 2.42
C SER A 110 12.61 -2.33 1.37
N PHE A 111 13.77 -1.73 1.14
CA PHE A 111 13.87 -0.50 0.38
C PHE A 111 14.87 -0.61 -0.77
N ALA A 112 14.46 -0.11 -1.94
CA ALA A 112 15.30 -0.07 -3.13
C ALA A 112 15.12 1.25 -3.87
N ALA A 113 15.77 1.38 -5.02
CA ALA A 113 15.64 2.54 -5.90
C ALA A 113 15.12 2.10 -7.27
N TRP A 114 14.42 3.01 -7.95
CA TRP A 114 13.95 2.81 -9.32
C TRP A 114 14.32 3.99 -10.21
N GLY A 115 14.74 3.68 -11.45
CA GLY A 115 14.91 4.66 -12.51
C GLY A 115 16.10 5.61 -12.36
N THR A 116 16.94 5.43 -11.34
CA THR A 116 18.16 6.22 -11.14
C THR A 116 19.09 6.08 -12.35
N GLY A 117 19.41 7.19 -13.01
CA GLY A 117 20.25 7.20 -14.22
C GLY A 117 19.50 6.88 -15.52
N HIS A 118 18.18 6.69 -15.48
CA HIS A 118 17.36 6.46 -16.66
C HIS A 118 16.55 7.70 -17.04
N GLN A 119 16.20 7.80 -18.32
CA GLN A 119 15.24 8.80 -18.78
C GLN A 119 13.84 8.49 -18.22
N PRO A 120 13.03 9.51 -17.86
CA PRO A 120 11.72 9.29 -17.26
C PRO A 120 10.79 8.42 -18.10
N GLN A 121 10.82 8.59 -19.43
CA GLN A 121 9.94 7.86 -20.33
C GLN A 121 10.28 6.37 -20.37
N SER A 122 11.58 6.02 -20.35
CA SER A 122 12.01 4.62 -20.37
C SER A 122 11.74 3.93 -19.04
N ALA A 123 11.81 4.68 -17.93
CA ALA A 123 11.55 4.18 -16.58
C ALA A 123 10.10 4.37 -16.12
N GLN A 124 9.20 4.84 -16.99
CA GLN A 124 7.80 5.13 -16.67
C GLN A 124 7.62 5.97 -15.40
N MET A 125 8.36 7.08 -15.30
CA MET A 125 8.34 8.01 -14.16
C MET A 125 7.72 9.35 -14.55
N SER A 126 7.10 10.03 -13.58
CA SER A 126 6.45 11.32 -13.81
C SER A 126 7.44 12.48 -14.02
N ARG A 127 8.66 12.38 -13.46
CA ARG A 127 9.76 13.34 -13.66
C ARG A 127 11.14 12.64 -13.66
N SER A 128 12.19 13.36 -14.02
CA SER A 128 13.58 12.89 -13.98
C SER A 128 14.11 12.70 -12.57
N GLY A 129 15.09 11.80 -12.44
CA GLY A 129 15.69 11.41 -11.16
C GLY A 129 15.48 9.92 -10.90
N GLY A 130 14.75 9.60 -9.83
CA GLY A 130 14.32 8.26 -9.48
C GLY A 130 13.22 8.26 -8.42
N ASN A 131 12.76 7.06 -8.06
CA ASN A 131 11.80 6.81 -6.98
C ASN A 131 12.42 5.95 -5.87
N LEU A 132 12.00 6.18 -4.63
CA LEU A 132 12.14 5.21 -3.55
C LEU A 132 11.19 4.05 -3.85
N VAL A 133 11.69 2.82 -3.70
CA VAL A 133 10.86 1.63 -3.80
C VAL A 133 10.66 1.06 -2.40
N ILE A 134 9.40 0.88 -2.02
CA ILE A 134 9.01 0.14 -0.81
C ILE A 134 8.52 -1.24 -1.26
N GLN A 135 9.12 -2.31 -0.73
CA GLN A 135 8.80 -3.69 -1.10
C GLN A 135 8.19 -4.44 0.08
N LEU A 136 6.94 -4.88 -0.08
CA LEU A 136 6.25 -5.77 0.84
C LEU A 136 6.65 -7.22 0.54
N GLY A 137 7.49 -7.80 1.40
CA GLY A 137 7.85 -9.21 1.36
C GLY A 137 6.70 -10.09 1.83
N PHE A 138 6.64 -11.34 1.35
CA PHE A 138 5.65 -12.32 1.82
C PHE A 138 5.73 -12.55 3.34
N PRO A 139 4.62 -12.96 3.99
CA PRO A 139 4.66 -13.43 5.37
C PRO A 139 5.32 -14.83 5.46
N SER A 140 5.66 -15.26 6.67
CA SER A 140 6.35 -16.55 6.91
C SER A 140 5.58 -17.75 6.36
N ASP A 141 4.25 -17.71 6.44
CA ASP A 141 3.36 -18.80 5.99
C ASP A 141 3.43 -19.05 4.47
N HIS A 142 3.97 -18.11 3.68
CA HIS A 142 4.18 -18.31 2.26
C HIS A 142 5.20 -19.41 1.93
N ALA A 143 6.23 -19.58 2.76
CA ALA A 143 7.21 -20.65 2.58
C ALA A 143 6.53 -22.04 2.62
N TRP A 144 5.54 -22.20 3.50
CA TRP A 144 4.71 -23.40 3.57
C TRP A 144 3.86 -23.58 2.31
N LEU A 145 3.23 -22.52 1.79
CA LEU A 145 2.49 -22.59 0.52
C LEU A 145 3.41 -23.00 -0.65
N MET A 146 4.62 -22.45 -0.71
CA MET A 146 5.58 -22.84 -1.74
C MET A 146 5.98 -24.32 -1.61
N ALA A 147 6.18 -24.82 -0.39
CA ALA A 147 6.48 -26.23 -0.16
C ALA A 147 5.31 -27.15 -0.55
N GLN A 148 4.09 -26.83 -0.10
CA GLN A 148 2.87 -27.60 -0.38
C GLN A 148 2.65 -27.83 -1.88
N TYR A 149 2.89 -26.80 -2.70
CA TYR A 149 2.68 -26.89 -4.15
C TYR A 149 3.96 -27.17 -4.94
N GLY A 150 5.07 -27.51 -4.28
CA GLY A 150 6.34 -27.84 -4.92
C GLY A 150 6.97 -26.68 -5.71
N GLN A 151 6.73 -25.44 -5.27
CA GLN A 151 7.20 -24.20 -5.92
C GLN A 151 8.52 -23.67 -5.36
N GLY A 152 9.13 -24.32 -4.36
CA GLY A 152 10.37 -23.87 -3.69
C GLY A 152 11.50 -23.45 -4.65
N LYS A 153 11.69 -24.17 -5.76
CA LYS A 153 12.71 -23.86 -6.79
C LYS A 153 12.22 -22.95 -7.91
N ARG A 154 10.95 -22.53 -7.89
CA ARG A 154 10.25 -21.80 -8.97
C ARG A 154 9.99 -20.33 -8.66
N ARG A 155 10.69 -19.78 -7.66
CA ARG A 155 10.65 -18.35 -7.32
C ARG A 155 10.75 -17.44 -8.56
N LYS A 156 11.75 -17.69 -9.42
CA LYS A 156 12.00 -16.91 -10.65
C LYS A 156 10.85 -16.93 -11.66
N THR A 157 9.94 -17.91 -11.58
CA THR A 157 8.76 -17.98 -12.46
C THR A 157 7.74 -16.89 -12.16
N PHE A 158 7.75 -16.35 -10.94
CA PHE A 158 6.79 -15.34 -10.48
C PHE A 158 7.43 -13.98 -10.24
N GLU A 159 8.70 -13.82 -10.63
CA GLU A 159 9.47 -12.59 -10.52
C GLU A 159 9.79 -12.07 -11.92
N TYR A 160 9.87 -10.75 -12.05
CA TYR A 160 10.36 -10.11 -13.25
C TYR A 160 11.59 -9.28 -12.91
N VAL A 161 12.71 -9.62 -13.53
CA VAL A 161 14.04 -9.08 -13.16
C VAL A 161 14.19 -7.58 -13.40
N GLU A 162 13.37 -7.03 -14.30
CA GLU A 162 13.32 -5.59 -14.55
C GLU A 162 12.37 -4.88 -13.59
N HIS A 163 11.67 -5.58 -12.69
CA HIS A 163 10.84 -5.00 -11.64
C HIS A 163 11.53 -5.08 -10.28
N PRO A 164 11.09 -4.28 -9.28
CA PRO A 164 11.69 -4.31 -7.95
C PRO A 164 11.44 -5.64 -7.22
N ILE A 165 12.45 -6.51 -7.22
CA ILE A 165 12.45 -7.78 -6.50
C ILE A 165 13.52 -7.79 -5.40
N ARG A 166 13.21 -8.37 -4.25
CA ARG A 166 14.22 -8.66 -3.23
C ARG A 166 15.15 -9.75 -3.74
N ARG A 167 16.45 -9.64 -3.53
CA ARG A 167 17.41 -10.69 -3.97
C ARG A 167 17.68 -11.75 -2.90
N SER A 168 17.47 -11.41 -1.64
CA SER A 168 17.63 -12.28 -0.47
C SER A 168 16.36 -12.25 0.38
N GLY A 169 16.28 -13.16 1.36
CA GLY A 169 15.15 -13.25 2.28
C GLY A 169 13.83 -13.65 1.61
N ARG A 170 12.72 -13.21 2.20
CA ARG A 170 11.37 -13.51 1.72
C ARG A 170 11.11 -12.82 0.37
N PRO A 171 10.49 -13.50 -0.61
CA PRO A 171 10.23 -12.89 -1.91
C PRO A 171 9.29 -11.68 -1.81
N THR A 172 9.35 -10.79 -2.80
CA THR A 172 8.46 -9.63 -2.88
C THR A 172 7.05 -10.07 -3.28
N LEU A 173 6.07 -9.81 -2.42
CA LEU A 173 4.64 -9.96 -2.73
C LEU A 173 4.15 -8.78 -3.58
N ALA A 174 4.45 -7.56 -3.12
CA ALA A 174 4.02 -6.31 -3.73
C ALA A 174 5.07 -5.23 -3.54
N TRP A 175 4.99 -4.17 -4.33
CA TRP A 175 5.88 -3.02 -4.20
C TRP A 175 5.17 -1.73 -4.59
N ALA A 176 5.71 -0.62 -4.12
CA ALA A 176 5.31 0.72 -4.52
C ALA A 176 6.52 1.58 -4.88
N ARG A 177 6.35 2.45 -5.89
CA ARG A 177 7.29 3.50 -6.25
C ARG A 177 6.78 4.82 -5.71
N VAL A 178 7.63 5.54 -4.99
CA VAL A 178 7.29 6.81 -4.36
C VAL A 178 8.31 7.88 -4.73
N ASP A 179 7.83 9.07 -5.09
CA ASP A 179 8.65 10.28 -5.27
C ASP A 179 8.42 11.19 -4.06
N VAL A 180 9.46 11.43 -3.27
CA VAL A 180 9.39 12.20 -2.02
C VAL A 180 10.06 13.56 -2.22
N ASP A 181 9.46 14.59 -1.65
CA ASP A 181 10.05 15.91 -1.49
C ASP A 181 10.05 16.21 0.01
N CYS A 182 11.15 15.83 0.69
CA CYS A 182 11.27 15.97 2.14
C CYS A 182 11.21 17.43 2.57
N ALA A 183 11.76 18.35 1.77
CA ALA A 183 11.74 19.78 2.06
C ALA A 183 10.32 20.36 2.03
N ALA A 184 9.49 19.91 1.10
CA ALA A 184 8.09 20.32 1.01
C ALA A 184 7.16 19.53 1.95
N GLY A 185 7.61 18.43 2.54
CA GLY A 185 6.77 17.52 3.31
C GLY A 185 5.72 16.79 2.45
N VAL A 186 6.03 16.54 1.17
CA VAL A 186 5.08 15.97 0.19
C VAL A 186 5.63 14.70 -0.45
N ALA A 187 4.78 13.69 -0.66
CA ALA A 187 5.12 12.52 -1.47
C ALA A 187 4.08 12.23 -2.56
N LEU A 188 4.51 11.61 -3.66
CA LEU A 188 3.67 11.04 -4.71
C LEU A 188 3.90 9.54 -4.80
N ILE A 189 2.87 8.76 -4.52
CA ILE A 189 2.80 7.34 -4.84
C ILE A 189 2.58 7.21 -6.35
N GLU A 190 3.67 6.96 -7.08
CA GLU A 190 3.66 6.85 -8.54
C GLU A 190 2.97 5.57 -9.00
N GLU A 191 3.18 4.48 -8.26
CA GLU A 191 2.74 3.15 -8.62
C GLU A 191 2.68 2.22 -7.42
N VAL A 192 1.67 1.35 -7.42
CA VAL A 192 1.51 0.18 -6.55
C VAL A 192 1.26 -1.03 -7.45
N GLN A 193 2.03 -2.10 -7.26
CA GLN A 193 1.89 -3.33 -8.05
C GLN A 193 2.09 -4.60 -7.23
N ASN A 194 1.56 -5.69 -7.77
CA ASN A 194 1.77 -7.06 -7.31
C ASN A 194 2.03 -7.95 -8.53
N ASP A 195 3.31 -8.17 -8.82
CA ASP A 195 3.72 -9.00 -9.94
C ASP A 195 3.50 -10.48 -9.67
N TRP A 196 3.74 -10.91 -8.43
CA TRP A 196 3.74 -12.33 -8.09
C TRP A 196 2.37 -12.97 -8.28
N LEU A 197 1.30 -12.38 -7.72
CA LEU A 197 -0.07 -12.88 -7.90
C LEU A 197 -0.51 -12.73 -9.35
N ARG A 198 -0.08 -11.66 -10.04
CA ARG A 198 -0.42 -11.43 -11.44
C ARG A 198 0.17 -12.53 -12.33
N PHE A 199 1.46 -12.81 -12.21
CA PHE A 199 2.11 -13.85 -12.98
C PHE A 199 1.62 -15.25 -12.61
N ALA A 200 1.41 -15.55 -11.32
CA ALA A 200 0.81 -16.82 -10.92
C ALA A 200 -0.59 -17.01 -11.52
N ALA A 201 -1.40 -15.96 -11.58
CA ALA A 201 -2.72 -15.99 -12.22
C ALA A 201 -2.63 -16.14 -13.74
N GLU A 202 -1.73 -15.41 -14.40
CA GLU A 202 -1.51 -15.48 -15.85
C GLU A 202 -1.01 -16.86 -16.27
N THR A 203 -0.05 -17.45 -15.54
CA THR A 203 0.43 -18.81 -15.79
C THR A 203 -0.69 -19.83 -15.60
N ALA A 204 -1.45 -19.75 -14.51
CA ALA A 204 -2.58 -20.68 -14.28
C ALA A 204 -3.66 -20.56 -15.37
N LEU A 205 -3.98 -19.34 -15.79
CA LEU A 205 -4.94 -19.09 -16.87
C LEU A 205 -4.47 -19.66 -18.21
N TYR A 206 -3.19 -19.47 -18.53
CA TYR A 206 -2.59 -20.02 -19.74
C TYR A 206 -2.69 -21.55 -19.77
N LEU A 207 -2.30 -22.23 -18.68
CA LEU A 207 -2.35 -23.69 -18.59
C LEU A 207 -3.78 -24.25 -18.66
N ARG A 208 -4.75 -23.55 -18.05
CA ARG A 208 -6.18 -23.91 -18.15
C ARG A 208 -6.70 -23.80 -19.59
N ARG A 209 -6.28 -22.76 -20.32
CA ARG A 209 -6.72 -22.51 -21.71
C ARG A 209 -6.13 -23.50 -22.72
N THR A 210 -4.90 -23.94 -22.50
CA THR A 210 -4.24 -24.92 -23.39
C THR A 210 -4.64 -26.37 -23.09
N ALA A 211 -5.61 -26.58 -22.19
CA ALA A 211 -6.10 -27.89 -21.76
C ALA A 211 -4.99 -28.85 -21.32
N GLN A 212 -3.84 -28.33 -20.88
CA GLN A 212 -2.74 -29.16 -20.41
C GLN A 212 -3.19 -29.90 -19.15
N ARG A 213 -3.03 -31.22 -19.16
CA ARG A 213 -3.36 -32.09 -18.03
C ARG A 213 -2.08 -32.63 -17.42
N GLY A 214 -2.01 -32.69 -16.10
CA GLY A 214 -0.86 -33.24 -15.40
C GLY A 214 -0.75 -32.78 -13.95
N ALA A 215 0.09 -33.45 -13.18
CA ALA A 215 0.35 -33.10 -11.78
C ALA A 215 0.95 -31.69 -11.65
N GLU A 216 1.79 -31.27 -12.59
CA GLU A 216 2.39 -29.93 -12.59
C GLU A 216 1.36 -28.82 -12.79
N VAL A 217 0.44 -28.98 -13.76
CA VAL A 217 -0.64 -28.01 -14.00
C VAL A 217 -1.52 -27.87 -12.77
N ARG A 218 -1.90 -28.99 -12.13
CA ARG A 218 -2.67 -28.97 -10.88
C ARG A 218 -1.94 -28.22 -9.76
N ARG A 219 -0.61 -28.41 -9.64
CA ARG A 219 0.20 -27.69 -8.65
C ARG A 219 0.23 -26.18 -8.91
N ILE A 220 0.47 -25.74 -10.14
CA ILE A 220 0.51 -24.31 -10.48
C ILE A 220 -0.87 -23.66 -10.29
N CYS A 221 -1.94 -24.31 -10.76
CA CYS A 221 -3.30 -23.81 -10.58
C CYS A 221 -3.67 -23.73 -9.09
N GLY A 222 -3.42 -24.81 -8.33
CA GLY A 222 -3.71 -24.85 -6.90
C GLY A 222 -2.92 -23.80 -6.12
N TYR A 223 -1.65 -23.58 -6.46
CA TYR A 223 -0.84 -22.51 -5.87
C TYR A 223 -1.40 -21.13 -6.16
N SER A 224 -1.78 -20.86 -7.42
CA SER A 224 -2.39 -19.60 -7.83
C SER A 224 -3.70 -19.32 -7.10
N ASP A 225 -4.57 -20.33 -6.99
CA ASP A 225 -5.83 -20.24 -6.26
C ASP A 225 -5.59 -19.99 -4.76
N ALA A 226 -4.64 -20.70 -4.15
CA ALA A 226 -4.27 -20.52 -2.74
C ALA A 226 -3.70 -19.12 -2.45
N LEU A 227 -2.81 -18.60 -3.31
CA LEU A 227 -2.30 -17.24 -3.21
C LEU A 227 -3.44 -16.21 -3.29
N ARG A 228 -4.35 -16.37 -4.25
CA ARG A 228 -5.49 -15.46 -4.42
C ARG A 228 -6.41 -15.49 -3.21
N GLN A 229 -6.69 -16.67 -2.66
CA GLN A 229 -7.52 -16.83 -1.46
C GLN A 229 -6.86 -16.20 -0.23
N ARG A 230 -5.57 -16.44 -0.03
CA ARG A 230 -4.83 -16.00 1.16
C ARG A 230 -4.51 -14.50 1.14
N TYR A 231 -4.00 -14.00 0.01
CA TYR A 231 -3.42 -12.65 -0.08
C TYR A 231 -4.23 -11.69 -0.93
N GLY A 232 -5.07 -12.18 -1.84
CA GLY A 232 -5.71 -11.37 -2.90
C GLY A 232 -6.55 -10.20 -2.38
N ARG A 233 -7.19 -10.35 -1.22
CA ARG A 233 -8.02 -9.30 -0.59
C ARG A 233 -7.22 -8.35 0.30
N ILE A 234 -6.09 -8.81 0.85
CA ILE A 234 -5.37 -8.07 1.90
C ILE A 234 -4.19 -7.28 1.34
N TRP A 235 -3.50 -7.80 0.31
CA TRP A 235 -2.25 -7.20 -0.17
C TRP A 235 -2.41 -5.73 -0.60
N PRO A 236 -3.52 -5.27 -1.26
CA PRO A 236 -3.60 -3.88 -1.69
C PRO A 236 -3.63 -2.92 -0.49
N ARG A 237 -4.37 -3.30 0.55
CA ARG A 237 -4.53 -2.51 1.78
C ARG A 237 -3.26 -2.57 2.63
N ALA A 238 -2.67 -3.75 2.79
CA ALA A 238 -1.39 -3.93 3.47
C ALA A 238 -0.27 -3.11 2.81
N MET A 239 -0.16 -3.16 1.48
CA MET A 239 0.85 -2.40 0.74
C MET A 239 0.65 -0.89 0.85
N LEU A 240 -0.59 -0.39 0.72
CA LEU A 240 -0.83 1.05 0.85
C LEU A 240 -0.62 1.51 2.29
N LEU A 241 -1.06 0.76 3.30
CA LEU A 241 -0.79 1.09 4.70
C LEU A 241 0.72 1.08 4.99
N ALA A 242 1.47 0.12 4.45
CA ALA A 242 2.93 0.08 4.59
C ALA A 242 3.59 1.33 4.02
N VAL A 243 3.16 1.79 2.83
CA VAL A 243 3.65 3.05 2.25
C VAL A 243 3.33 4.23 3.14
N LEU A 244 2.10 4.34 3.63
CA LEU A 244 1.69 5.45 4.51
C LEU A 244 2.43 5.44 5.84
N ALA A 245 2.65 4.26 6.43
CA ALA A 245 3.41 4.10 7.66
C ALA A 245 4.86 4.58 7.45
N VAL A 246 5.56 4.12 6.41
CA VAL A 246 6.92 4.59 6.10
C VAL A 246 6.94 6.10 5.88
N LEU A 247 6.02 6.64 5.07
CA LEU A 247 5.98 8.07 4.78
C LEU A 247 5.76 8.92 6.03
N VAL A 248 4.79 8.55 6.88
CA VAL A 248 4.38 9.37 8.03
C VAL A 248 5.27 9.12 9.25
N GLU A 249 5.57 7.87 9.57
CA GLU A 249 6.26 7.46 10.80
C GLU A 249 7.77 7.56 10.67
N GLU A 250 8.32 7.19 9.51
CA GLU A 250 9.78 7.18 9.31
C GLU A 250 10.27 8.47 8.63
N LEU A 251 9.50 9.05 7.71
CA LEU A 251 9.93 10.20 6.91
C LEU A 251 9.24 11.53 7.28
N GLY A 252 8.27 11.52 8.19
CA GLY A 252 7.55 12.74 8.61
C GLY A 252 6.71 13.42 7.51
N ILE A 253 6.34 12.69 6.46
CA ILE A 253 5.57 13.19 5.32
C ILE A 253 4.07 13.00 5.56
N ALA A 254 3.35 14.11 5.72
CA ALA A 254 1.91 14.10 6.00
C ALA A 254 1.03 14.42 4.77
N GLU A 255 1.60 15.00 3.71
CA GLU A 255 0.86 15.31 2.48
C GLU A 255 1.21 14.33 1.35
N ILE A 256 0.25 13.46 1.03
CA ILE A 256 0.48 12.28 0.20
C ILE A 256 -0.44 12.31 -1.02
N TRP A 257 0.15 12.14 -2.19
CA TRP A 257 -0.53 12.17 -3.48
C TRP A 257 -0.45 10.82 -4.16
N MET A 258 -1.42 10.51 -5.01
CA MET A 258 -1.38 9.33 -5.89
C MET A 258 -2.03 9.67 -7.24
N HIS A 259 -1.54 9.08 -8.33
CA HIS A 259 -2.13 9.32 -9.64
C HIS A 259 -3.56 8.76 -9.75
N GLN A 260 -4.44 9.51 -10.40
CA GLN A 260 -5.65 8.92 -10.99
C GLN A 260 -5.25 8.01 -12.18
N PRO A 261 -6.01 6.96 -12.51
CA PRO A 261 -5.61 5.96 -13.51
C PRO A 261 -5.21 6.57 -14.87
N GLU A 262 -6.08 7.42 -15.43
CA GLU A 262 -5.90 8.01 -16.77
C GLU A 262 -4.78 9.07 -16.78
N ALA A 263 -4.76 9.93 -15.77
CA ALA A 263 -3.73 10.93 -15.60
C ALA A 263 -2.35 10.28 -15.44
N GLY A 264 -2.25 9.24 -14.61
CA GLY A 264 -1.03 8.48 -14.37
C GLY A 264 -0.48 7.85 -15.63
N ALA A 265 -1.33 7.29 -16.50
CA ALA A 265 -0.91 6.76 -17.79
C ALA A 265 -0.28 7.83 -18.69
N VAL A 266 -0.85 9.05 -18.67
CA VAL A 266 -0.30 10.21 -19.41
C VAL A 266 1.04 10.66 -18.83
N TYR A 267 1.16 10.81 -17.51
CA TYR A 267 2.41 11.24 -16.87
C TYR A 267 3.55 10.24 -17.06
N LYS A 268 3.24 8.96 -16.98
CA LYS A 268 4.21 7.86 -17.07
C LYS A 268 4.44 7.39 -18.51
N HIS A 269 3.85 8.08 -19.50
CA HIS A 269 4.00 7.78 -20.91
C HIS A 269 3.62 6.34 -21.30
N ILE A 270 2.63 5.76 -20.62
CA ILE A 270 2.18 4.39 -20.84
C ILE A 270 1.36 4.33 -22.14
N ARG A 271 1.82 3.55 -23.12
CA ARG A 271 1.13 3.36 -24.42
C ARG A 271 0.51 1.97 -24.60
N GLY A 272 0.78 1.05 -23.66
CA GLY A 272 0.34 -0.34 -23.71
C GLY A 272 -0.66 -0.68 -22.61
N ARG A 273 -0.44 -1.82 -21.95
CA ARG A 273 -1.29 -2.28 -20.85
C ARG A 273 -1.22 -1.30 -19.68
N THR A 274 -2.35 -0.69 -19.33
CA THR A 274 -2.46 0.22 -18.19
C THR A 274 -2.59 -0.55 -16.88
N PRO A 275 -2.16 0.06 -15.75
CA PRO A 275 -2.38 -0.53 -14.43
C PRO A 275 -3.88 -0.76 -14.15
N PRO A 276 -4.24 -1.74 -13.30
CA PRO A 276 -5.64 -2.06 -13.02
C PRO A 276 -6.41 -0.85 -12.45
N VAL A 277 -7.41 -0.35 -13.19
CA VAL A 277 -8.20 0.84 -12.80
C VAL A 277 -8.79 0.70 -11.40
N SER A 278 -9.27 -0.50 -11.04
CA SER A 278 -9.86 -0.77 -9.71
C SER A 278 -8.86 -0.53 -8.57
N LEU A 279 -7.59 -0.88 -8.75
CA LEU A 279 -6.53 -0.65 -7.77
C LEU A 279 -6.28 0.85 -7.58
N TYR A 280 -6.32 1.63 -8.66
CA TYR A 280 -6.02 3.07 -8.63
C TYR A 280 -7.26 3.95 -8.41
N SER A 281 -8.43 3.36 -8.14
CA SER A 281 -9.68 4.08 -7.90
C SER A 281 -10.35 3.68 -6.60
N ALA A 282 -10.50 2.39 -6.31
CA ALA A 282 -11.18 1.92 -5.10
C ALA A 282 -10.27 1.98 -3.87
N LEU A 283 -8.99 1.62 -4.03
CA LEU A 283 -8.05 1.58 -2.92
C LEU A 283 -7.82 2.97 -2.30
N PRO A 284 -7.50 4.04 -3.05
CA PRO A 284 -7.29 5.37 -2.46
C PRO A 284 -8.54 5.88 -1.73
N LYS A 285 -9.72 5.70 -2.33
CA LYS A 285 -11.00 6.07 -1.69
C LYS A 285 -11.21 5.37 -0.34
N SER A 286 -10.86 4.09 -0.25
CA SER A 286 -10.99 3.33 1.00
C SER A 286 -10.07 3.82 2.12
N PHE A 287 -8.97 4.49 1.77
CA PHE A 287 -8.05 5.16 2.71
C PHE A 287 -8.43 6.63 2.97
N GLY A 288 -9.50 7.12 2.32
CA GLY A 288 -9.96 8.49 2.47
C GLY A 288 -9.15 9.50 1.67
N PHE A 289 -8.49 9.09 0.60
CA PHE A 289 -7.98 10.04 -0.39
C PHE A 289 -9.14 10.74 -1.10
N GLU A 290 -8.95 12.01 -1.40
CA GLU A 290 -9.90 12.86 -2.10
C GLU A 290 -9.42 13.14 -3.54
N PRO A 291 -10.33 13.13 -4.53
CA PRO A 291 -9.96 13.44 -5.90
C PRO A 291 -9.74 14.95 -6.06
N VAL A 292 -8.61 15.34 -6.65
CA VAL A 292 -8.21 16.74 -6.79
C VAL A 292 -7.70 17.04 -8.21
N ALA A 293 -7.81 18.29 -8.64
CA ALA A 293 -7.36 18.75 -9.96
C ALA A 293 -5.96 19.38 -9.92
N GLU A 294 -5.52 19.76 -8.73
CA GLU A 294 -4.18 20.22 -8.40
C GLU A 294 -3.15 19.10 -8.60
N ALA A 295 -1.89 19.48 -8.77
CA ALA A 295 -0.77 18.55 -8.83
C ALA A 295 0.14 18.79 -7.61
N PRO A 296 0.91 17.77 -7.15
CA PRO A 296 1.88 17.97 -6.09
C PRO A 296 2.87 19.09 -6.48
N PRO A 297 3.30 19.95 -5.53
CA PRO A 297 4.05 21.17 -5.84
C PRO A 297 5.27 20.95 -6.73
N PHE A 298 6.05 19.91 -6.44
CA PHE A 298 7.23 19.57 -7.22
C PHE A 298 6.88 19.20 -8.67
N LEU A 299 5.76 18.52 -8.93
CA LEU A 299 5.36 18.12 -10.29
C LEU A 299 4.69 19.27 -11.06
N ALA A 300 3.97 20.14 -10.34
CA ALA A 300 3.32 21.33 -10.89
C ALA A 300 4.31 22.24 -11.63
N ARG A 301 5.54 22.33 -11.13
CA ARG A 301 6.64 23.10 -11.73
C ARG A 301 7.09 22.53 -13.08
N TYR A 302 7.20 21.21 -13.21
CA TYR A 302 7.77 20.58 -14.42
C TYR A 302 6.74 20.23 -15.50
N LYS A 303 5.47 20.01 -15.14
CA LYS A 303 4.46 19.47 -16.06
C LYS A 303 3.25 20.40 -16.29
N ARG A 304 3.43 21.72 -16.09
CA ARG A 304 2.35 22.74 -16.22
C ARG A 304 1.50 22.59 -17.49
N LYS A 305 2.11 22.36 -18.66
CA LYS A 305 1.38 22.18 -19.93
C LYS A 305 0.52 20.90 -19.94
N THR A 306 1.04 19.79 -19.44
CA THR A 306 0.31 18.51 -19.35
C THR A 306 -0.85 18.63 -18.35
N ILE A 307 -0.59 19.22 -17.19
CA ILE A 307 -1.62 19.51 -16.16
C ILE A 307 -2.74 20.34 -16.78
N GLY A 308 -2.41 21.44 -17.48
CA GLY A 308 -3.40 22.30 -18.12
C GLY A 308 -4.21 21.60 -19.23
N LYS A 309 -3.66 20.59 -19.91
CA LYS A 309 -4.42 19.77 -20.86
C LYS A 309 -5.37 18.80 -20.16
N LEU A 310 -4.93 18.17 -19.08
CA LEU A 310 -5.74 17.23 -18.31
C LEU A 310 -6.89 17.95 -17.58
N ARG A 311 -6.62 19.10 -16.95
CA ARG A 311 -7.64 19.92 -16.28
C ARG A 311 -8.76 20.37 -17.22
N ARG A 312 -8.43 20.70 -18.48
CA ARG A 312 -9.43 21.06 -19.50
C ARG A 312 -10.40 19.93 -19.85
N ARG A 313 -10.11 18.68 -19.49
CA ARG A 313 -11.03 17.55 -19.64
C ARG A 313 -12.03 17.43 -18.48
N GLY A 314 -11.94 18.30 -17.46
CA GLY A 314 -12.89 18.34 -16.34
C GLY A 314 -12.75 17.20 -15.34
N LEU A 315 -11.69 16.38 -15.43
CA LEU A 315 -11.49 15.23 -14.55
C LEU A 315 -10.41 15.51 -13.48
N PRO A 316 -10.57 14.96 -12.26
CA PRO A 316 -9.51 15.00 -11.27
C PRO A 316 -8.28 14.28 -11.80
N VAL A 317 -7.11 14.80 -11.45
CA VAL A 317 -5.82 14.35 -11.97
C VAL A 317 -5.09 13.51 -10.93
N PHE A 318 -5.32 13.80 -9.65
CA PHE A 318 -4.68 13.11 -8.54
C PHE A 318 -5.69 12.74 -7.46
N TRP A 319 -5.25 11.83 -6.60
CA TRP A 319 -5.76 11.59 -5.27
C TRP A 319 -4.87 12.34 -4.28
N ARG A 320 -5.44 13.00 -3.28
CA ARG A 320 -4.71 13.65 -2.19
C ARG A 320 -5.18 13.13 -0.84
N LEU A 321 -4.23 12.91 0.05
CA LEU A 321 -4.44 12.55 1.45
C LEU A 321 -3.59 13.47 2.31
N ALA A 322 -4.25 14.20 3.22
CA ALA A 322 -3.60 14.92 4.30
C ALA A 322 -3.89 14.18 5.62
N LEU A 323 -2.84 13.98 6.43
CA LEU A 323 -2.88 13.32 7.73
C LEU A 323 -2.45 14.26 8.85
#